data_AF-A0A821Y262-F1
#
_entry.id   AF-A0A821Y262-F1
#
_cell.length_a   1.000
_cell.length_b   1.000
_cell.length_c   1.000
_cell.angle_alpha   90.00
_cell.angle_beta   90.00
_cell.angle_gamma   90.00
#
_symmetry.space_group_name_H-M   'P 1'
#
loop_
_entity.id
_entity.type
_entity.pdbx_description
1 polymer ?
#
loop_
_entity_poly.entity_id
_entity_poly.type
_entity_poly.pdbx_seq_one_letter_code
_entity_poly.pdbx_strand_id
1 'polypeptide(L)' 'VLIHVLDENDNAPIIDIYSHDIQTGMNSLTICLNESVPINSLILSLSIIDRDSGDNARVTWKLDPLSLIPFELIRLTE' A
#
# COMPACT_ATOMS: atom_id res chain seq x y z
N VAL A 1 8.46 30.86 28.84
CA VAL A 1 7.92 29.50 29.04
C VAL A 1 8.15 28.73 27.74
N LEU A 2 8.72 27.53 27.80
CA LEU A 2 8.94 26.65 26.65
C LEU A 2 7.96 25.48 26.76
N ILE A 3 7.27 25.15 25.66
CA ILE A 3 6.34 24.02 25.60
C ILE A 3 6.83 23.07 24.51
N HIS A 4 6.96 21.79 24.86
CA HIS A 4 7.27 20.71 23.94
C HIS A 4 6.00 19.92 23.65
N VAL A 5 5.70 19.72 22.37
CA VAL A 5 4.62 18.84 21.92
C VAL A 5 5.26 17.51 21.51
N LEU A 6 4.67 16.41 21.96
CA LEU A 6 5.07 15.06 21.58
C LEU A 6 4.10 14.54 20.53
N ASP A 7 4.65 13.80 19.58
CA ASP A 7 3.88 13.08 18.58
C ASP A 7 3.23 11.86 19.24
N GLU A 8 1.94 11.67 18.99
CA GLU A 8 1.16 10.52 19.43
C GLU A 8 0.67 9.77 18.18
N ASN A 9 0.57 8.44 18.25
CA ASN A 9 0.08 7.63 17.15
C ASN A 9 -1.45 7.74 17.05
N ASP A 10 -1.93 8.83 16.48
CA ASP A 10 -3.36 9.15 16.36
C ASP A 10 -3.85 9.26 14.92
N ASN A 11 -2.95 9.12 13.93
CA ASN A 11 -3.30 9.02 12.53
C ASN A 11 -3.20 7.57 12.05
N ALA A 12 -4.22 7.10 11.34
CA ALA A 12 -4.16 5.80 10.69
C ALA A 12 -3.51 5.93 9.30
N PRO A 13 -2.81 4.89 8.82
CA PRO A 13 -2.27 4.89 7.46
C PRO A 13 -3.37 5.04 6.40
N ILE A 14 -3.09 5.83 5.38
CA ILE A 14 -3.92 6.00 4.19
C ILE A 14 -3.25 5.26 3.02
N ILE A 15 -4.04 4.50 2.26
CA ILE A 15 -3.57 3.74 1.10
C ILE A 15 -4.18 4.32 -0.16
N ASP A 16 -3.34 4.85 -1.04
CA ASP A 16 -3.70 5.25 -2.40
C ASP A 16 -3.28 4.15 -3.38
N ILE A 17 -4.18 3.80 -4.31
CA ILE A 17 -3.96 2.71 -5.27
C ILE A 17 -4.05 3.27 -6.69
N TYR A 18 -3.05 2.93 -7.51
CA TYR A 18 -2.93 3.36 -8.89
C TYR A 18 -2.85 2.12 -9.81
N SER A 19 -3.83 1.95 -10.68
CA SER A 19 -3.84 0.93 -11.74
C SER A 19 -4.79 1.37 -12.86
N HIS A 20 -4.62 0.79 -14.04
CA HIS A 20 -5.42 1.14 -15.23
C HIS A 20 -6.85 0.58 -15.15
N ASP A 21 -7.02 -0.61 -14.57
CA ASP A 21 -8.28 -1.36 -14.57
C ASP A 21 -8.71 -1.73 -13.14
N ILE A 22 -9.17 -0.73 -12.39
CA ILE A 22 -9.63 -0.89 -11.01
C ILE A 22 -11.16 -0.99 -10.96
N GLN A 23 -11.67 -2.02 -10.30
CA GLN A 23 -13.05 -2.11 -9.84
C GLN A 23 -13.08 -2.07 -8.31
N THR A 24 -13.72 -1.04 -7.75
CA THR A 24 -13.79 -0.83 -6.30
C THR A 24 -15.09 -1.37 -5.72
N GLY A 25 -14.98 -2.27 -4.75
CA GLY A 25 -16.08 -2.74 -3.90
C GLY A 25 -16.10 -2.02 -2.55
N MET A 26 -17.05 -2.39 -1.68
CA MET A 26 -17.25 -1.74 -0.38
C MET A 26 -16.02 -1.84 0.55
N ASN A 27 -15.26 -2.93 0.45
CA ASN A 27 -14.06 -3.20 1.25
C ASN A 27 -13.00 -3.99 0.46
N SER A 28 -13.08 -3.97 -0.87
CA SER A 28 -12.22 -4.78 -1.73
C SER A 28 -11.89 -4.05 -3.02
N LEU A 29 -10.75 -4.40 -3.58
CA LEU A 29 -10.31 -3.96 -4.89
C LEU A 29 -10.17 -5.20 -5.77
N THR A 30 -10.74 -5.14 -6.97
CA THR A 30 -10.57 -6.17 -7.98
C THR A 30 -9.88 -5.57 -9.19
N ILE A 31 -8.89 -6.30 -9.72
CA ILE A 31 -8.17 -5.94 -10.95
C ILE A 31 -8.38 -7.06 -11.96
N CYS A 32 -8.71 -6.69 -13.19
CA CYS A 32 -8.78 -7.62 -14.31
C CYS A 32 -7.47 -7.53 -15.10
N LEU A 33 -6.83 -8.67 -15.34
CA LEU A 33 -5.61 -8.76 -16.13
C LEU A 33 -5.87 -9.53 -17.41
N ASN A 34 -5.37 -9.01 -18.52
CA ASN A 34 -5.33 -9.77 -19.77
C ASN A 34 -4.26 -10.86 -19.66
N GLU A 35 -4.59 -12.10 -20.02
CA GLU A 35 -3.66 -13.23 -20.00
C GLU A 35 -2.42 -13.04 -20.89
N SER A 36 -2.50 -12.12 -21.87
CA SER A 36 -1.40 -11.78 -22.76
C SER A 36 -0.41 -10.77 -22.16
N VAL A 37 -0.67 -10.27 -20.93
CA VAL A 37 0.25 -9.36 -20.24
C VAL A 37 1.60 -10.05 -20.01
N PRO A 38 2.73 -9.43 -20.39
CA PRO A 38 4.05 -10.01 -20.17
C PRO A 38 4.36 -10.24 -18.70
N ILE A 39 5.19 -11.25 -18.43
CA ILE A 39 5.78 -11.48 -17.10
C ILE A 39 6.56 -10.23 -16.65
N ASN A 40 6.50 -9.92 -15.35
CA ASN A 40 7.12 -8.74 -14.73
C ASN A 40 6.49 -7.39 -15.12
N SER A 41 5.26 -7.40 -15.67
CA SER A 41 4.51 -6.17 -15.88
C SER A 41 4.04 -5.57 -14.55
N LEU A 42 4.08 -4.24 -14.43
CA LEU A 42 3.50 -3.54 -13.29
C LEU A 42 1.97 -3.62 -13.36
N ILE A 43 1.36 -4.33 -12.41
CA ILE A 43 -0.10 -4.52 -12.34
C ILE A 43 -0.78 -3.36 -11.61
N LEU A 44 -0.20 -2.95 -10.49
CA LEU A 44 -0.67 -1.85 -9.65
C LEU A 44 0.50 -1.23 -8.90
N SER A 45 0.36 0.03 -8.54
CA SER A 45 1.20 0.71 -7.57
C SER A 45 0.35 1.14 -6.37
N LEU A 46 0.92 1.07 -5.18
CA LEU A 46 0.27 1.52 -3.95
C LEU A 46 1.18 2.49 -3.21
N SER A 47 0.59 3.53 -2.65
CA SER A 47 1.25 4.48 -1.76
C SER A 47 0.59 4.37 -0.40
N ILE A 48 1.40 4.12 0.64
CA ILE A 48 0.92 4.04 2.03
C ILE A 48 1.54 5.21 2.78
N ILE A 49 0.70 6.12 3.26
CA ILE A 49 1.14 7.35 3.93
C ILE A 49 0.46 7.42 5.29
N ASP A 50 1.28 7.53 6.32
CA ASP A 50 0.83 7.87 7.66
C ASP A 50 1.30 9.31 7.98
N ARG A 51 0.47 10.08 8.70
CA ARG A 51 0.73 11.49 8.99
C ARG A 51 1.49 11.71 10.29
N ASP A 52 1.67 10.67 11.09
CA ASP A 52 2.47 10.74 12.30
C ASP A 52 3.97 10.89 11.98
N SER A 53 4.80 10.97 13.02
CA SER A 53 6.24 11.19 12.84
C SER A 53 7.07 9.98 13.26
N GLY A 54 8.18 9.76 12.56
CA GLY A 54 9.16 8.72 12.92
C GLY A 54 8.55 7.32 12.96
N ASP A 55 8.67 6.64 14.10
CA ASP A 55 8.16 5.28 14.26
C ASP A 55 6.63 5.21 14.28
N ASN A 56 5.93 6.29 14.66
CA ASN A 56 4.46 6.30 14.65
C ASN A 56 3.93 6.24 13.21
N ALA A 57 4.65 6.80 12.24
CA ALA A 57 4.32 6.67 10.81
C ALA A 57 4.94 5.45 10.11
N ARG A 58 5.60 4.55 10.84
CA ARG A 58 6.24 3.37 10.24
C ARG A 58 5.20 2.32 9.87
N VAL A 59 5.03 2.11 8.57
CA VAL A 59 4.09 1.13 8.03
C VAL A 59 4.78 -0.17 7.58
N THR A 60 4.09 -1.30 7.73
CA THR A 60 4.53 -2.60 7.22
C THR A 60 3.40 -3.23 6.41
N TRP A 61 3.74 -3.87 5.31
CA TRP A 61 2.81 -4.55 4.42
C TRP A 61 3.33 -5.96 4.08
N LYS A 62 2.43 -6.87 3.73
CA LYS A 62 2.76 -8.23 3.32
C LYS A 62 1.70 -8.78 2.37
N LEU A 63 2.13 -9.60 1.41
CA LEU A 63 1.23 -10.52 0.73
C LEU A 63 1.01 -11.73 1.63
N ASP A 64 -0.21 -12.29 1.63
CA ASP A 64 -0.50 -13.50 2.39
C ASP A 64 0.39 -14.65 1.86
N PRO A 65 1.31 -15.21 2.67
CA PRO A 65 2.23 -16.24 2.22
C PRO A 65 1.54 -17.54 1.81
N LEU A 66 0.31 -17.77 2.27
CA LEU A 66 -0.49 -18.95 1.92
C LEU A 66 -1.19 -18.79 0.56
N SER A 67 -1.20 -17.57 0.00
CA SER A 67 -1.66 -17.33 -1.35
C SER A 67 -0.56 -17.76 -2.32
N LEU A 68 -0.72 -18.94 -2.94
CA LEU A 68 0.14 -19.41 -4.03
C LEU A 68 -0.16 -18.61 -5.32
N ILE A 69 0.19 -17.32 -5.32
CA ILE A 69 -0.08 -16.39 -6.41
C ILE A 69 1.22 -16.00 -7.13
N PRO A 70 1.21 -15.84 -8.46
CA PRO A 70 2.40 -15.49 -9.24
C PRO A 70 2.69 -13.97 -9.21
N PHE A 71 2.46 -13.32 -8.07
CA PHE A 71 2.60 -11.88 -7.90
C PHE A 71 3.61 -11.57 -6.80
N GLU A 72 4.41 -10.54 -7.04
CA GLU A 72 5.40 -10.04 -6.09
C GLU A 72 5.10 -8.59 -5.76
N LEU A 73 5.38 -8.19 -4.51
CA LEU A 73 5.27 -6.81 -4.09
C LEU A 73 6.69 -6.22 -3.97
N ILE A 74 6.94 -5.18 -4.75
CA ILE A 74 8.24 -4.54 -4.86
C ILE A 74 8.13 -3.16 -4.20
N ARG A 75 9.05 -2.85 -3.28
CA ARG A 75 9.16 -1.52 -2.68
C ARG A 75 9.82 -0.58 -3.67
N LEU A 76 9.11 0.48 -4.08
CA LEU A 76 9.59 1.43 -5.09
C LEU A 76 10.33 2.65 -4.50
N THR A 77 10.15 2.95 -3.20
CA THR A 77 10.79 4.08 -2.51
C THR A 77 11.35 3.66 -1.16
N GLU A 78 12.49 4.24 -0.75
CA GLU A 78 13.01 4.13 0.62
C GLU A 78 12.19 4.95 1.61
#